data_AF-A0A7X6IB97-F1
#
_entry.id   AF-A0A7X6IB97-F1
#
_cell.length_a   1.000
_cell.length_b   1.000
_cell.length_c   1.000
_cell.angle_alpha   90.00
_cell.angle_beta   90.00
_cell.angle_gamma   90.00
#
_symmetry.space_group_name_H-M   'P 1'
#
loop_
_entity.id
_entity.type
_entity.pdbx_description
1 polymer ?
#
loop_
_entity_poly.entity_id
_entity_poly.type
_entity_poly.pdbx_seq_one_letter_code
_entity_poly.pdbx_strand_id
1 'polypeptide(L)' 'MTRPTETDFEIIFIRDLGKFSAAGKRISRRDLLRLYIMAASKRVDWDGIDRERAVSFAAAEIKRGGVVDGSDEISS' A
#
# COMPACT_ATOMS: atom_id res chain seq x y z
N MET A 1 4.59 -27.30 -5.18
CA MET A 1 4.47 -25.84 -5.02
C MET A 1 3.01 -25.46 -5.22
N THR A 2 2.38 -24.86 -4.23
CA THR A 2 1.00 -24.33 -4.33
C THR A 2 1.01 -23.08 -5.21
N ARG A 3 -0.02 -22.92 -6.06
CA ARG A 3 -0.15 -21.71 -6.87
C ARG A 3 -0.49 -20.50 -5.96
N PRO A 4 -0.02 -19.28 -6.30
CA PRO A 4 -0.43 -18.08 -5.58
C PRO A 4 -1.95 -17.91 -5.62
N THR A 5 -2.52 -17.42 -4.53
CA THR A 5 -3.93 -17.03 -4.46
C THR A 5 -4.14 -15.61 -5.00
N GLU A 6 -5.38 -15.22 -5.27
CA GLU A 6 -5.74 -13.82 -5.62
C GLU A 6 -5.27 -12.83 -4.55
N THR A 7 -5.33 -13.23 -3.28
CA THR A 7 -4.82 -12.42 -2.17
C THR A 7 -3.32 -12.22 -2.25
N ASP A 8 -2.56 -13.24 -2.67
CA ASP A 8 -1.11 -13.12 -2.80
C ASP A 8 -0.74 -12.19 -3.97
N PHE A 9 -1.49 -12.25 -5.08
CA PHE A 9 -1.32 -11.29 -6.19
C PHE A 9 -1.65 -9.85 -5.76
N GLU A 10 -2.72 -9.65 -5.00
CA GLU A 10 -3.08 -8.33 -4.48
C GLU A 10 -1.98 -7.78 -3.55
N ILE A 11 -1.41 -8.61 -2.66
CA ILE A 11 -0.29 -8.21 -1.80
C ILE A 11 0.94 -7.83 -2.62
N ILE A 12 1.25 -8.58 -3.68
CA ILE A 12 2.35 -8.25 -4.60
C ILE A 12 2.09 -6.90 -5.27
N PHE A 13 0.87 -6.66 -5.74
CA PHE A 13 0.46 -5.37 -6.31
C PHE A 13 0.67 -4.22 -5.31
N ILE A 14 0.18 -4.35 -4.07
CA ILE A 14 0.36 -3.33 -3.02
C ILE A 14 1.85 -3.10 -2.72
N ARG A 15 2.63 -4.17 -2.62
CA ARG A 15 4.08 -4.10 -2.41
C ARG A 15 4.79 -3.35 -3.53
N ASP A 16 4.30 -3.45 -4.76
CA ASP A 16 4.95 -2.88 -5.93
C ASP A 16 4.38 -1.50 -6.33
N LEU A 17 3.39 -0.98 -5.59
CA LEU A 17 2.83 0.36 -5.79
C LEU A 17 3.92 1.44 -5.85
N GLY A 18 3.92 2.19 -6.95
CA GLY A 18 4.83 3.31 -7.17
C GLY A 18 6.26 2.92 -7.57
N LYS A 19 6.62 1.63 -7.65
CA LYS A 19 7.97 1.20 -8.07
C LYS A 19 8.34 1.63 -9.49
N PHE A 20 7.34 1.69 -10.38
CA PHE A 20 7.51 2.00 -11.80
C PHE A 20 6.96 3.36 -12.18
N SER A 21 6.79 4.29 -11.24
CA SER A 21 6.23 5.61 -11.55
C SER A 21 7.14 6.34 -12.53
N ALA A 22 6.61 6.68 -13.71
CA ALA A 22 7.36 7.36 -14.76
C ALA A 22 7.89 8.71 -14.25
N ALA A 23 9.09 9.08 -14.68
CA ALA A 23 9.69 10.37 -14.36
C ALA A 23 8.69 11.51 -14.69
N GLY A 24 8.35 12.31 -13.69
CA GLY A 24 7.44 13.47 -13.83
C GLY A 24 6.05 13.32 -13.21
N LYS A 25 5.59 12.11 -12.84
CA LYS A 25 4.37 11.93 -12.01
C LYS A 25 4.74 11.33 -10.66
N ARG A 26 4.78 12.18 -9.64
CA ARG A 26 5.36 11.86 -8.33
C ARG A 26 4.28 11.75 -7.26
N ILE A 27 3.27 10.90 -7.46
CA ILE A 27 2.43 10.47 -6.32
C ILE A 27 3.33 9.62 -5.43
N SER A 28 3.47 10.01 -4.17
CA SER A 28 4.31 9.25 -3.25
C SER A 28 3.74 7.85 -3.05
N ARG A 29 4.60 6.85 -2.80
CA ARG A 29 4.14 5.50 -2.43
C ARG A 29 3.18 5.54 -1.25
N ARG A 30 3.41 6.42 -0.27
CA ARG A 30 2.55 6.62 0.88
C ARG A 30 1.15 7.07 0.47
N ASP A 31 1.04 8.00 -0.47
CA ASP A 31 -0.26 8.47 -0.96
C ASP A 31 -0.96 7.42 -1.82
N LEU A 32 -0.22 6.64 -2.62
CA LEU A 32 -0.78 5.49 -3.33
C LEU A 32 -1.38 4.46 -2.37
N LEU A 33 -0.71 4.17 -1.24
CA LEU A 33 -1.23 3.26 -0.22
C LEU A 33 -2.47 3.84 0.49
N ARG A 34 -2.51 5.15 0.76
CA ARG A 34 -3.70 5.82 1.29
C ARG A 34 -4.88 5.75 0.31
N LEU A 35 -4.62 6.02 -0.97
CA LEU A 35 -5.61 5.91 -2.03
C LEU A 35 -6.13 4.47 -2.16
N TYR A 36 -5.25 3.47 -2.04
CA TYR A 36 -5.63 2.06 -2.03
C TYR A 36 -6.61 1.75 -0.89
N ILE A 37 -6.29 2.14 0.35
CA ILE A 37 -7.16 1.89 1.51
C ILE A 37 -8.52 2.59 1.35
N MET A 38 -8.52 3.82 0.84
CA MET A 38 -9.77 4.55 0.56
C MET A 38 -10.58 3.92 -0.57
N ALA A 39 -9.94 3.36 -1.60
CA ALA A 39 -10.65 2.61 -2.64
C ALA A 39 -11.20 1.29 -2.09
N ALA A 40 -10.44 0.60 -1.25
CA ALA A 40 -10.82 -0.63 -0.59
C ALA A 40 -12.05 -0.47 0.34
N SER A 41 -12.28 0.72 0.92
CA SER A 41 -13.51 0.97 1.70
C SER A 41 -14.77 1.11 0.85
N LYS A 42 -14.62 1.39 -0.45
CA LYS A 42 -15.72 1.54 -1.41
C LYS A 42 -15.94 0.29 -2.27
N ARG A 43 -14.98 -0.62 -2.31
CA ARG A 43 -15.05 -1.88 -3.06
C ARG A 43 -16.00 -2.86 -2.38
N VAL A 44 -17.10 -3.18 -3.06
CA VAL A 44 -18.13 -4.12 -2.56
C VAL A 44 -17.77 -5.56 -2.86
N ASP A 45 -17.23 -5.84 -4.05
CA ASP A 45 -16.85 -7.18 -4.50
C ASP A 45 -15.33 -7.34 -4.55
N TRP A 46 -14.82 -8.40 -3.90
CA TRP A 46 -13.41 -8.70 -3.75
C TRP A 46 -12.95 -9.94 -4.53
N ASP A 47 -13.85 -10.64 -5.24
CA ASP A 47 -13.52 -11.74 -6.16
C ASP A 47 -12.51 -12.76 -5.60
N GLY A 48 -12.73 -13.20 -4.34
CA GLY A 48 -11.86 -14.18 -3.66
C GLY A 48 -10.59 -13.61 -3.01
N ILE A 49 -10.38 -12.30 -3.08
CA ILE A 49 -9.33 -11.61 -2.31
C ILE A 49 -9.77 -11.43 -0.86
N ASP A 50 -8.91 -11.81 0.07
CA ASP A 50 -9.06 -11.48 1.49
C ASP A 50 -8.79 -9.99 1.71
N ARG A 51 -9.88 -9.23 1.78
CA ARG A 51 -9.90 -7.79 2.02
C ARG A 51 -9.11 -7.41 3.27
N GLU A 52 -9.32 -8.12 4.38
CA GLU A 52 -8.72 -7.76 5.66
C GLU A 52 -7.21 -7.90 5.59
N ARG A 53 -6.72 -9.00 5.00
CA ARG A 53 -5.29 -9.24 4.79
C ARG A 53 -4.67 -8.19 3.87
N ALA A 54 -5.33 -7.84 2.77
CA ALA A 54 -4.84 -6.82 1.82
C ALA A 54 -4.79 -5.42 2.44
N VAL A 55 -5.86 -4.98 3.11
CA VAL A 55 -5.93 -3.66 3.78
C VAL A 55 -4.94 -3.58 4.94
N SER A 56 -4.84 -4.62 5.75
CA SER A 56 -3.88 -4.67 6.87
C SER A 56 -2.44 -4.62 6.36
N PHE A 57 -2.14 -5.30 5.25
CA PHE A 57 -0.82 -5.22 4.62
C PHE A 57 -0.51 -3.78 4.16
N ALA A 58 -1.44 -3.11 3.48
CA ALA A 58 -1.28 -1.72 3.04
C ALA A 58 -1.08 -0.75 4.23
N ALA A 59 -1.85 -0.90 5.30
CA ALA A 59 -1.72 -0.07 6.51
C ALA A 59 -0.36 -0.29 7.20
N ALA A 60 0.12 -1.53 7.26
CA ALA A 60 1.43 -1.85 7.80
C ALA A 60 2.57 -1.25 6.96
N GLU A 61 2.45 -1.23 5.63
CA GLU A 61 3.41 -0.57 4.74
C GLU A 61 3.48 0.95 4.98
N ILE A 62 2.34 1.61 5.22
CA ILE A 62 2.32 3.03 5.59
C ILE A 62 3.07 3.26 6.90
N LYS A 63 2.83 2.40 7.92
CA LYS A 63 3.51 2.50 9.21
C LYS A 63 5.03 2.29 9.09
N ARG A 64 5.46 1.31 8.29
CA ARG A 64 6.89 1.04 8.02
C ARG A 64 7.58 2.20 7.31
N GLY A 65 6.91 2.81 6.31
CA GLY A 65 7.44 3.98 5.60
C GLY A 65 7.40 5.29 6.40
N GLY A 66 6.71 5.33 7.54
CA GLY A 66 6.59 6.51 8.40
C GLY A 66 7.75 6.73 9.38
N VAL A 67 8.69 5.78 9.49
CA VAL A 67 9.82 5.86 10.45
C VAL A 67 11.02 6.65 9.90
N VAL A 68 10.93 7.16 8.66
CA VAL A 68 12.02 7.90 7.98
C VAL A 68 11.72 9.38 7.74
N ASP A 69 10.64 9.92 8.32
CA ASP A 69 10.28 11.34 8.21
C ASP A 69 10.25 12.02 9.59
N GLY A 70 11.19 11.61 10.45
CA GLY A 70 11.49 12.25 11.73
C GLY A 70 12.48 13.40 11.52
N SER A 71 12.02 14.45 10.84
CA SER A 71 12.61 15.78 10.97
C SER A 71 12.23 16.31 12.35
N ASP A 72 12.89 15.80 13.39
CA ASP A 72 12.95 16.48 14.69
C ASP A 72 13.88 17.70 14.50
N GLU A 73 13.36 18.73 13.83
CA GLU A 73 13.77 20.10 14.11
C GLU A 73 13.21 20.47 15.49
N ILE A 74 13.93 20.07 16.54
CA ILE A 74 13.87 20.80 17.81
C ILE A 74 15.10 21.69 17.83
N SER A 75 14.91 22.89 17.27
CA SER A 75 15.71 24.05 17.64
C SER A 75 15.20 24.55 18.99
N SER A 76 16.04 24.45 20.02
CA SER A 76 16.44 25.51 20.97
C SER A 76 17.22 24.92 22.13
#